data_AF-A0A1H9U024-F1
#
_entry.id   AF-A0A1H9U024-F1
#
_cell.length_a   1.000
_cell.length_b   1.000
_cell.length_c   1.000
_cell.angle_alpha   90.00
_cell.angle_beta   90.00
_cell.angle_gamma   90.00
#
_symmetry.space_group_name_H-M   'P 1'
#
loop_
_entity.id
_entity.type
_entity.pdbx_description
1 polymer ?
#
loop_
_entity_poly.entity_id
_entity_poly.type
_entity_poly.pdbx_seq_one_letter_code
_entity_poly.pdbx_strand_id
1 'polypeptide(L)'
;MKKKIIGSCLILLFLLTACGKKEEAEKEASESSSTNETTQQSAAKIEDLRDGTNFTDFDGETQLAIVFATLNDIVVAYDYGVGGAEAQLKTEMTPESISNMKESVDSMAAQQEKLRQESTEVLGRLDIFKEKAKTEEEVALLKQAQEELADVSQQILEVLAQVTPENAAMSRTTVDALKEQYLAKSEGIMTAMKKIVQVAGLDEEKFMNLTIYIIDHVAKE
;
A
#
# COMPACT_ATOMS: atom_id res chain seq x y z
N MET A 1 -14.60 -11.16 -15.30
CA MET A 1 -13.59 -10.45 -16.12
C MET A 1 -12.31 -10.39 -15.31
N LYS A 2 -11.24 -11.05 -15.77
CA LYS A 2 -9.92 -11.03 -15.11
C LYS A 2 -9.28 -9.67 -15.40
N LYS A 3 -9.28 -8.75 -14.44
CA LYS A 3 -8.52 -7.49 -14.53
C LYS A 3 -7.03 -7.87 -14.48
N LYS A 4 -6.32 -7.64 -15.58
CA LYS A 4 -4.87 -7.81 -15.66
C LYS A 4 -4.23 -6.79 -14.71
N ILE A 5 -3.48 -7.33 -13.75
CA ILE A 5 -2.63 -6.60 -12.80
C ILE A 5 -1.52 -5.93 -13.61
N ILE A 6 -1.68 -4.66 -13.96
CA ILE A 6 -0.64 -3.81 -14.54
C ILE A 6 -0.77 -2.48 -13.81
N GLY A 7 -0.04 -2.35 -12.71
CA GLY A 7 -0.09 -1.16 -11.84
C GLY A 7 0.48 -1.44 -10.44
N SER A 8 0.34 -2.68 -9.98
CA SER A 8 0.81 -3.17 -8.66
C SER A 8 2.35 -3.32 -8.53
N CYS A 9 3.13 -2.76 -9.45
CA CYS A 9 4.54 -3.15 -9.57
C CYS A 9 5.44 -2.50 -8.53
N LEU A 10 5.29 -1.24 -8.10
CA LEU A 10 6.36 -0.58 -7.35
C LEU A 10 6.56 -1.16 -5.94
N ILE A 11 5.52 -1.31 -5.12
CA ILE A 11 5.69 -1.87 -3.78
C ILE A 11 5.96 -3.38 -3.84
N LEU A 12 5.28 -4.15 -4.69
CA LEU A 12 5.64 -5.56 -4.88
C LEU A 12 7.06 -5.73 -5.43
N LEU A 13 7.56 -4.86 -6.30
CA LEU A 13 8.96 -4.87 -6.74
C LEU A 13 9.90 -4.54 -5.59
N PHE A 14 9.56 -3.61 -4.70
CA PHE A 14 10.36 -3.32 -3.50
C PHE A 14 10.31 -4.48 -2.47
N LEU A 15 9.16 -5.14 -2.29
CA LEU A 15 9.00 -6.32 -1.43
C LEU A 15 9.77 -7.54 -2.02
N LEU A 16 9.73 -7.72 -3.35
CA LEU A 16 10.43 -8.79 -4.07
C LEU A 16 11.94 -8.56 -4.14
N THR A 17 12.41 -7.31 -4.24
CA THR A 17 13.86 -7.00 -4.26
C THR A 17 14.49 -7.01 -2.87
N ALA A 18 13.72 -6.72 -1.81
CA ALA A 18 14.16 -6.89 -0.43
C ALA A 18 14.26 -8.36 -0.01
N CYS A 19 13.42 -9.22 -0.59
CA CYS A 19 13.56 -10.67 -0.48
C CYS A 19 14.59 -11.14 -1.49
N GLY A 20 15.88 -11.02 -1.16
CA GLY A 20 17.00 -11.31 -2.06
C GLY A 20 16.93 -12.72 -2.68
N LYS A 21 16.25 -12.83 -3.83
CA LYS A 21 16.34 -13.96 -4.75
C LYS A 21 16.59 -13.41 -6.13
N LYS A 22 17.80 -13.68 -6.61
CA LYS A 22 18.20 -13.56 -8.01
C LYS A 22 17.10 -14.14 -8.90
N GLU A 23 16.80 -13.41 -9.97
CA GLU A 23 16.13 -13.92 -11.15
C GLU A 23 16.59 -15.34 -11.47
N GLU A 24 15.66 -16.28 -11.53
CA GLU A 24 15.66 -17.32 -12.55
C GLU A 24 14.21 -17.75 -12.79
N ALA A 25 13.74 -17.44 -13.99
CA ALA A 25 12.45 -17.85 -14.52
C ALA A 25 12.45 -19.36 -14.79
N GLU A 26 11.27 -19.96 -14.61
CA GLU A 26 10.86 -21.28 -15.12
C GLU A 26 11.67 -22.50 -14.66
N LYS A 27 11.16 -23.22 -13.66
CA LYS A 27 10.62 -24.59 -13.82
C LYS A 27 10.30 -25.25 -12.47
N GLU A 28 9.35 -26.19 -12.56
CA GLU A 28 9.12 -27.30 -11.64
C GLU A 28 8.24 -27.05 -10.41
N ALA A 29 6.95 -27.30 -10.63
CA ALA A 29 6.13 -28.01 -9.66
C ALA A 29 6.83 -29.33 -9.26
N SER A 30 7.13 -29.49 -7.98
CA SER A 30 6.71 -30.64 -7.14
C SER A 30 7.52 -30.66 -5.84
N GLU A 31 6.77 -30.69 -4.74
CA GLU A 31 7.10 -31.37 -3.47
C GLU A 31 8.37 -30.99 -2.70
N SER A 32 8.16 -30.18 -1.65
CA SER A 32 8.76 -30.46 -0.35
C SER A 32 7.79 -30.04 0.75
N SER A 33 7.15 -31.06 1.32
CA SER A 33 6.22 -31.02 2.44
C SER A 33 6.96 -30.71 3.75
N SER A 34 6.86 -29.48 4.27
CA SER A 34 6.99 -29.21 5.73
C SER A 34 6.52 -27.82 6.21
N THR A 35 5.90 -26.98 5.37
CA THR A 35 5.48 -25.59 5.74
C THR A 35 3.97 -25.35 5.73
N ASN A 36 3.16 -26.35 5.34
CA ASN A 36 1.73 -26.12 5.07
C ASN A 36 0.85 -26.05 6.31
N GLU A 37 1.21 -26.69 7.44
CA GLU A 37 0.33 -26.71 8.61
C GLU A 37 0.29 -25.35 9.35
N THR A 38 1.44 -24.69 9.50
CA THR A 38 1.53 -23.36 10.14
C THR A 38 0.88 -22.26 9.29
N THR A 39 0.96 -22.38 7.97
CA THR A 39 0.46 -21.39 7.01
C THR A 39 -1.05 -21.53 6.76
N GLN A 40 -1.61 -22.74 6.86
CA GLN A 40 -3.06 -22.95 6.79
C GLN A 40 -3.79 -22.60 8.09
N GLN A 41 -3.14 -22.81 9.25
CA GLN A 41 -3.72 -22.42 10.53
C GLN A 41 -3.70 -20.91 10.75
N SER A 42 -2.72 -20.18 10.17
CA SER A 42 -2.77 -18.73 10.09
C SER A 42 -3.84 -18.24 9.12
N ALA A 43 -4.01 -18.88 7.96
CA ALA A 43 -5.02 -18.52 6.95
C ALA A 43 -6.46 -18.42 7.49
N ALA A 44 -6.94 -19.48 8.18
CA ALA A 44 -8.30 -19.52 8.72
C ALA A 44 -8.55 -18.49 9.84
N LYS A 45 -7.46 -18.00 10.46
CA LYS A 45 -7.48 -16.96 11.50
C LYS A 45 -7.33 -15.56 10.91
N ILE A 46 -6.87 -15.46 9.66
CA ILE A 46 -6.61 -14.20 8.95
C ILE A 46 -7.91 -13.67 8.29
N GLU A 47 -8.85 -14.52 7.87
CA GLU A 47 -10.20 -14.06 7.45
C GLU A 47 -10.97 -13.35 8.59
N ASP A 48 -10.78 -13.78 9.84
CA ASP A 48 -11.34 -13.15 11.06
C ASP A 48 -10.75 -11.76 11.38
N LEU A 49 -9.70 -11.31 10.67
CA LEU A 49 -8.97 -10.07 10.98
C LEU A 49 -9.71 -8.79 10.65
N ARG A 50 -10.60 -8.86 9.67
CA ARG A 50 -11.42 -7.71 9.26
C ARG A 50 -12.46 -7.36 10.32
N ASP A 51 -12.91 -8.36 11.09
CA ASP A 51 -13.95 -8.20 12.12
C ASP A 51 -13.40 -7.72 13.48
N GLY A 52 -12.09 -7.50 13.62
CA GLY A 52 -11.49 -6.74 14.73
C GLY A 52 -11.51 -7.40 16.11
N THR A 53 -12.09 -8.58 16.27
CA THR A 53 -12.35 -9.16 17.61
C THR A 53 -11.08 -9.63 18.35
N ASN A 54 -9.98 -9.94 17.65
CA ASN A 54 -8.80 -10.61 18.26
C ASN A 54 -7.42 -10.09 17.81
N PHE A 55 -7.26 -8.81 17.40
CA PHE A 55 -5.97 -8.31 16.87
C PHE A 55 -4.78 -8.56 17.83
N THR A 56 -4.99 -8.43 19.14
CA THR A 56 -3.95 -8.65 20.15
C THR A 56 -3.58 -10.11 20.41
N ASP A 57 -4.37 -11.06 19.90
CA ASP A 57 -4.14 -12.50 20.10
C ASP A 57 -3.17 -13.09 19.08
N PHE A 58 -2.86 -12.33 18.02
CA PHE A 58 -1.86 -12.68 17.03
C PHE A 58 -0.45 -12.45 17.56
N ASP A 59 0.52 -13.19 17.03
CA ASP A 59 1.92 -12.87 17.27
C ASP A 59 2.32 -11.53 16.63
N GLY A 60 3.46 -10.99 17.07
CA GLY A 60 3.91 -9.66 16.64
C GLY A 60 4.13 -9.56 15.14
N GLU A 61 4.69 -10.61 14.50
CA GLU A 61 4.87 -10.62 13.04
C GLU A 61 3.54 -10.54 12.31
N THR A 62 2.56 -11.31 12.76
CA THR A 62 1.22 -11.33 12.17
C THR A 62 0.53 -10.00 12.38
N GLN A 63 0.55 -9.42 13.58
CA GLN A 63 -0.02 -8.09 13.85
C GLN A 63 0.52 -7.03 12.89
N LEU A 64 1.85 -6.98 12.71
CA LEU A 64 2.47 -6.02 11.79
C LEU A 64 2.16 -6.34 10.33
N ALA A 65 2.14 -7.61 9.93
CA ALA A 65 1.83 -8.02 8.55
C ALA A 65 0.41 -7.60 8.14
N ILE A 66 -0.55 -7.66 9.07
CA ILE A 66 -1.94 -7.23 8.84
C ILE A 66 -1.99 -5.73 8.61
N VAL A 67 -1.38 -4.97 9.52
CA VAL A 67 -1.33 -3.51 9.37
C VAL A 67 -0.67 -3.12 8.06
N PHE A 68 0.46 -3.75 7.74
CA PHE A 68 1.21 -3.42 6.54
C PHE A 68 0.48 -3.81 5.25
N ALA A 69 -0.21 -4.95 5.23
CA ALA A 69 -1.05 -5.36 4.10
C ALA A 69 -2.20 -4.37 3.85
N THR A 70 -2.92 -3.95 4.89
CA THR A 70 -3.99 -2.93 4.73
C THR A 70 -3.43 -1.59 4.28
N LEU A 71 -2.30 -1.15 4.82
CA LEU A 71 -1.63 0.07 4.33
C LEU A 71 -1.23 -0.08 2.86
N ASN A 72 -0.78 -1.26 2.43
CA ASN A 72 -0.48 -1.55 1.04
C ASN A 72 -1.72 -1.41 0.13
N ASP A 73 -2.86 -1.95 0.55
CA ASP A 73 -4.12 -1.83 -0.19
C ASP A 73 -4.54 -0.35 -0.37
N ILE A 74 -4.33 0.47 0.66
CA ILE A 74 -4.55 1.91 0.58
C ILE A 74 -3.62 2.57 -0.44
N VAL A 75 -2.32 2.23 -0.42
CA VAL A 75 -1.38 2.75 -1.44
C VAL A 75 -1.75 2.29 -2.84
N VAL A 76 -2.19 1.04 -3.00
CA VAL A 76 -2.66 0.51 -4.28
C VAL A 76 -3.90 1.27 -4.76
N ALA A 77 -4.84 1.60 -3.88
CA ALA A 77 -5.99 2.43 -4.23
C ALA A 77 -5.57 3.82 -4.73
N TYR A 78 -4.59 4.45 -4.06
CA TYR A 78 -3.99 5.69 -4.53
C TYR A 78 -3.29 5.54 -5.87
N ASP A 79 -2.49 4.49 -6.07
CA ASP A 79 -1.78 4.23 -7.32
C ASP A 79 -2.74 4.07 -8.51
N TYR A 80 -3.87 3.38 -8.33
CA TYR A 80 -4.87 3.25 -9.39
C TYR A 80 -5.63 4.55 -9.64
N GLY A 81 -6.08 5.25 -8.60
CA GLY A 81 -6.84 6.49 -8.75
C GLY A 81 -6.01 7.63 -9.31
N VAL A 82 -4.84 7.88 -8.72
CA VAL A 82 -3.92 8.95 -9.12
C VAL A 82 -3.18 8.58 -10.40
N GLY A 83 -2.60 7.38 -10.48
CA GLY A 83 -1.80 6.95 -11.62
C GLY A 83 -2.60 6.81 -12.91
N GLY A 84 -3.89 6.43 -12.82
CA GLY A 84 -4.79 6.42 -13.98
C GLY A 84 -5.01 7.80 -14.58
N ALA A 85 -5.32 8.78 -13.73
CA ALA A 85 -5.53 10.17 -14.15
C ALA A 85 -4.23 10.85 -14.62
N GLU A 86 -3.10 10.56 -13.97
CA GLU A 86 -1.76 10.97 -14.41
C GLU A 86 -1.44 10.44 -15.82
N ALA A 87 -1.70 9.16 -16.08
CA ALA A 87 -1.46 8.56 -17.38
C ALA A 87 -2.31 9.23 -18.47
N GLN A 88 -3.56 9.58 -18.16
CA GLN A 88 -4.40 10.34 -19.07
C GLN A 88 -3.83 11.73 -19.32
N LEU A 89 -3.39 12.46 -18.29
CA LEU A 89 -2.76 13.78 -18.43
C LEU A 89 -1.57 13.77 -19.41
N LYS A 90 -0.79 12.68 -19.45
CA LYS A 90 0.35 12.49 -20.37
C LYS A 90 -0.04 12.31 -21.84
N THR A 91 -1.33 12.09 -22.13
CA THR A 91 -1.86 12.04 -23.50
C THR A 91 -2.31 13.41 -24.02
N GLU A 92 -2.81 13.47 -25.25
CA GLU A 92 -3.39 14.70 -25.79
C GLU A 92 -4.62 15.15 -24.97
N MET A 93 -4.64 16.42 -24.56
CA MET A 93 -5.69 16.99 -23.71
C MET A 93 -6.83 17.58 -24.54
N THR A 94 -7.58 16.68 -25.20
CA THR A 94 -8.85 17.02 -25.83
C THR A 94 -9.94 17.21 -24.76
N PRO A 95 -11.07 17.86 -25.10
CA PRO A 95 -12.19 17.97 -24.15
C PRO A 95 -12.70 16.61 -23.63
N GLU A 96 -12.68 15.57 -24.47
CA GLU A 96 -13.08 14.21 -24.09
C GLU A 96 -12.08 13.56 -23.13
N SER A 97 -10.77 13.67 -23.39
CA SER A 97 -9.76 13.10 -22.50
C SER A 97 -9.73 13.79 -21.14
N ILE A 98 -9.97 15.10 -21.10
CA ILE A 98 -10.13 15.87 -19.86
C ILE A 98 -11.38 15.41 -19.10
N SER A 99 -12.50 15.16 -19.78
CA SER A 99 -13.73 14.67 -19.14
C SER A 99 -13.50 13.31 -18.48
N ASN A 100 -12.90 12.36 -19.20
CA ASN A 100 -12.61 11.01 -18.69
C ASN A 100 -11.63 11.04 -17.50
N MET A 101 -10.67 11.96 -17.54
CA MET A 101 -9.75 12.17 -16.42
C MET A 101 -10.46 12.75 -15.20
N LYS A 102 -11.35 13.73 -15.40
CA LYS A 102 -12.13 14.31 -14.30
C LYS A 102 -13.05 13.29 -13.64
N GLU A 103 -13.70 12.41 -14.40
CA GLU A 103 -14.48 11.31 -13.82
C GLU A 103 -13.63 10.40 -12.92
N SER A 104 -12.38 10.14 -13.31
CA SER A 104 -11.45 9.34 -12.51
C SER A 104 -11.00 10.08 -11.24
N VAL A 105 -10.73 11.38 -11.36
CA VAL A 105 -10.38 12.26 -10.24
C VAL A 105 -11.53 12.37 -9.24
N ASP A 106 -12.76 12.59 -9.70
CA ASP A 106 -13.94 12.73 -8.85
C ASP A 106 -14.25 11.42 -8.10
N SER A 107 -14.12 10.28 -8.78
CA SER A 107 -14.27 8.95 -8.16
C SER A 107 -13.24 8.72 -7.05
N MET A 108 -12.00 9.17 -7.24
CA MET A 108 -10.95 9.04 -6.24
C MET A 108 -11.14 10.04 -5.09
N ALA A 109 -11.51 11.29 -5.38
CA ALA A 109 -11.80 12.31 -4.38
C ALA A 109 -12.93 11.88 -3.43
N ALA A 110 -13.95 11.18 -3.95
CA ALA A 110 -15.03 10.61 -3.13
C ALA A 110 -14.56 9.48 -2.18
N GLN A 111 -13.44 8.82 -2.50
CA GLN A 111 -12.87 7.73 -1.70
C GLN A 111 -11.77 8.20 -0.75
N GLN A 112 -11.20 9.40 -0.96
CA GLN A 112 -10.08 9.94 -0.21
C GLN A 112 -10.29 9.89 1.31
N GLU A 113 -11.44 10.40 1.78
CA GLU A 113 -11.75 10.45 3.20
C GLU A 113 -11.91 9.04 3.79
N LYS A 114 -12.51 8.11 3.03
CA LYS A 114 -12.63 6.71 3.45
C LYS A 114 -11.25 6.07 3.64
N LEU A 115 -10.32 6.28 2.71
CA LEU A 115 -8.97 5.74 2.79
C LEU A 115 -8.16 6.34 3.96
N ARG A 116 -8.35 7.63 4.26
CA ARG A 116 -7.77 8.27 5.45
C ARG A 116 -8.31 7.67 6.74
N GLN A 117 -9.62 7.43 6.80
CA GLN A 117 -10.24 6.79 7.97
C GLN A 117 -9.75 5.36 8.16
N GLU A 118 -9.71 4.56 7.09
CA GLU A 118 -9.20 3.19 7.11
C GLU A 118 -7.72 3.14 7.55
N SER A 119 -6.91 4.09 7.05
CA SER A 119 -5.53 4.27 7.48
C SER A 119 -5.42 4.59 8.97
N THR A 120 -6.25 5.52 9.46
CA THR A 120 -6.26 5.91 10.88
C THR A 120 -6.66 4.74 11.78
N GLU A 121 -7.69 3.98 11.38
CA GLU A 121 -8.15 2.82 12.12
C GLU A 121 -7.05 1.76 12.23
N VAL A 122 -6.44 1.38 11.11
CA VAL A 122 -5.43 0.32 11.10
C VAL A 122 -4.15 0.74 11.85
N LEU A 123 -3.75 2.01 11.74
CA LEU A 123 -2.63 2.56 12.51
C LEU A 123 -2.94 2.67 14.01
N GLY A 124 -4.20 2.84 14.39
CA GLY A 124 -4.64 2.81 15.79
C GLY A 124 -4.39 1.45 16.45
N ARG A 125 -4.41 0.36 15.68
CA ARG A 125 -4.12 -0.99 16.19
C ARG A 125 -2.69 -1.13 16.71
N LEU A 126 -1.77 -0.29 16.26
CA LEU A 126 -0.38 -0.27 16.72
C LEU A 126 -0.18 0.42 18.08
N ASP A 127 -1.20 1.09 18.65
CA ASP A 127 -1.01 1.83 19.91
C ASP A 127 -0.72 0.90 21.10
N ILE A 128 -1.26 -0.32 21.11
CA ILE A 128 -0.93 -1.33 22.12
C ILE A 128 0.41 -2.02 21.80
N PHE A 129 0.68 -2.24 20.51
CA PHE A 129 1.91 -2.88 20.05
C PHE A 129 3.14 -2.04 20.42
N LYS A 130 3.08 -0.73 20.18
CA LYS A 130 4.24 0.17 20.33
C LYS A 130 4.76 0.26 21.76
N GLU A 131 3.87 0.26 22.75
CA GLU A 131 4.27 0.33 24.17
C GLU A 131 4.94 -0.98 24.62
N LYS A 132 4.44 -2.13 24.14
CA LYS A 132 5.01 -3.45 24.47
C LYS A 132 6.35 -3.67 23.77
N ALA A 133 6.45 -3.25 22.52
CA ALA A 133 7.62 -3.45 21.67
C ALA A 133 8.66 -2.32 21.77
N LYS A 134 8.35 -1.22 22.48
CA LYS A 134 9.19 -0.02 22.59
C LYS A 134 9.53 0.60 21.22
N THR A 135 8.52 0.71 20.36
CA THR A 135 8.62 1.19 18.98
C THR A 135 7.89 2.53 18.78
N GLU A 136 7.78 3.35 19.83
CA GLU A 136 7.00 4.58 19.81
C GLU A 136 7.47 5.57 18.73
N GLU A 137 8.78 5.69 18.54
CA GLU A 137 9.38 6.57 17.52
C GLU A 137 9.08 6.04 16.11
N GLU A 138 9.29 4.76 15.86
CA GLU A 138 9.09 4.15 14.55
C GLU A 138 7.61 4.14 14.14
N VAL A 139 6.70 3.91 15.10
CA VAL A 139 5.26 3.99 14.86
C VAL A 139 4.84 5.43 14.59
N ALA A 140 5.44 6.43 15.23
CA ALA A 140 5.19 7.84 14.90
C ALA A 140 5.66 8.18 13.47
N LEU A 141 6.83 7.69 13.06
CA LEU A 141 7.34 7.84 11.69
C LEU A 141 6.43 7.18 10.65
N LEU A 142 5.90 5.98 10.95
CA LEU A 142 4.95 5.30 10.08
C LEU A 142 3.67 6.12 9.91
N LYS A 143 3.08 6.62 11.01
CA LYS A 143 1.87 7.46 10.98
C LYS A 143 2.12 8.74 10.18
N GLN A 144 3.27 9.39 10.38
CA GLN A 144 3.65 10.58 9.63
C GLN A 144 3.78 10.30 8.13
N ALA A 145 4.52 9.25 7.73
CA ALA A 145 4.72 8.92 6.32
C ALA A 145 3.39 8.63 5.61
N GLN A 146 2.45 7.99 6.32
CA GLN A 146 1.13 7.67 5.79
C GLN A 146 0.24 8.91 5.63
N GLU A 147 0.25 9.84 6.60
CA GLU A 147 -0.47 11.11 6.48
C GLU A 147 0.09 11.94 5.33
N GLU A 148 1.42 12.05 5.25
CA GLU A 148 2.11 12.79 4.18
C GLU A 148 1.85 12.17 2.79
N LEU A 149 1.73 10.84 2.69
CA LEU A 149 1.31 10.17 1.45
C LEU A 149 -0.11 10.62 1.05
N ALA A 150 -1.05 10.59 2.00
CA ALA A 150 -2.44 10.98 1.75
C ALA A 150 -2.57 12.47 1.37
N ASP A 151 -1.75 13.35 1.95
CA ASP A 151 -1.69 14.77 1.59
C ASP A 151 -1.12 15.00 0.19
N VAL A 152 -0.05 14.30 -0.19
CA VAL A 152 0.49 14.41 -1.55
C VAL A 152 -0.48 13.85 -2.58
N SER A 153 -1.15 12.72 -2.29
CA SER A 153 -2.21 12.18 -3.16
C SER A 153 -3.34 13.19 -3.37
N GLN A 154 -3.78 13.87 -2.31
CA GLN A 154 -4.80 14.91 -2.40
C GLN A 154 -4.33 16.10 -3.26
N GLN A 155 -3.10 16.56 -3.08
CA GLN A 155 -2.53 17.64 -3.91
C GLN A 155 -2.49 17.26 -5.39
N ILE A 156 -2.14 16.00 -5.72
CA ILE A 156 -2.16 15.53 -7.11
C ILE A 156 -3.58 15.57 -7.68
N LEU A 157 -4.58 15.09 -6.92
CA LEU A 157 -5.99 15.13 -7.35
C LEU A 157 -6.47 16.57 -7.58
N GLU A 158 -6.09 17.52 -6.72
CA GLU A 158 -6.42 18.93 -6.86
C GLU A 158 -5.85 19.56 -8.14
N VAL A 159 -4.59 19.24 -8.47
CA VAL A 159 -3.98 19.69 -9.73
C VAL A 159 -4.73 19.09 -10.92
N LEU A 160 -5.02 17.78 -10.89
CA LEU A 160 -5.70 17.07 -11.97
C LEU A 160 -7.14 17.58 -12.19
N ALA A 161 -7.85 17.93 -11.13
CA ALA A 161 -9.21 18.50 -11.20
C ALA A 161 -9.24 19.83 -11.97
N GLN A 162 -8.15 20.60 -11.93
CA GLN A 162 -8.03 21.93 -12.54
C GLN A 162 -7.45 21.91 -13.96
N VAL A 163 -7.19 20.73 -14.53
CA VAL A 163 -6.62 20.63 -15.88
C VAL A 163 -7.59 21.14 -16.94
N THR A 164 -7.01 21.86 -17.88
CA THR A 164 -7.58 22.42 -19.11
C THR A 164 -6.60 22.16 -20.26
N PRO A 165 -7.01 22.27 -21.53
CA PRO A 165 -6.08 22.15 -22.65
C PRO A 165 -4.92 23.16 -22.56
N GLU A 166 -5.18 24.37 -22.07
CA GLU A 166 -4.22 25.48 -22.01
C GLU A 166 -3.16 25.29 -20.91
N ASN A 167 -3.54 24.72 -19.76
CA ASN A 167 -2.64 24.54 -18.61
C ASN A 167 -2.06 23.11 -18.50
N ALA A 168 -2.38 22.22 -19.44
CA ALA A 168 -2.00 20.81 -19.41
C ALA A 168 -0.49 20.59 -19.21
N ALA A 169 0.35 21.34 -19.93
CA ALA A 169 1.79 21.21 -19.83
C ALA A 169 2.33 21.58 -18.44
N MET A 170 1.83 22.67 -17.84
CA MET A 170 2.20 23.08 -16.49
C MET A 170 1.68 22.10 -15.43
N SER A 171 0.47 21.58 -15.63
CA SER A 171 -0.13 20.57 -14.75
C SER A 171 0.70 19.28 -14.75
N ARG A 172 1.23 18.85 -15.91
CA ARG A 172 2.15 17.70 -16.01
C ARG A 172 3.39 17.91 -15.15
N THR A 173 4.07 19.04 -15.30
CA THR A 173 5.27 19.36 -14.50
C THR A 173 4.98 19.35 -13.00
N THR A 174 3.83 19.88 -12.59
CA THR A 174 3.43 19.91 -11.18
C THR A 174 3.15 18.50 -10.66
N VAL A 175 2.41 17.69 -11.42
CA VAL A 175 2.11 16.30 -11.08
C VAL A 175 3.38 15.45 -11.03
N ASP A 176 4.32 15.62 -11.97
CA ASP A 176 5.59 14.87 -11.96
C ASP A 176 6.41 15.19 -10.68
N ALA A 177 6.49 16.46 -10.26
CA ALA A 177 7.17 16.84 -9.03
C ALA A 177 6.46 16.31 -7.76
N LEU A 178 5.13 16.29 -7.74
CA LEU A 178 4.35 15.68 -6.66
C LEU A 178 4.50 14.15 -6.65
N LYS A 179 4.67 13.53 -7.82
CA LYS A 179 4.87 12.08 -7.94
C LYS A 179 6.18 11.64 -7.31
N GLU A 180 7.26 12.42 -7.44
CA GLU A 180 8.52 12.16 -6.73
C GLU A 180 8.32 12.17 -5.21
N GLN A 181 7.57 13.15 -4.70
CA GLN A 181 7.23 13.21 -3.27
C GLN A 181 6.39 12.00 -2.85
N TYR A 182 5.36 11.66 -3.62
CA TYR A 182 4.51 10.49 -3.38
C TYR A 182 5.33 9.20 -3.26
N LEU A 183 6.27 8.98 -4.18
CA LEU A 183 7.15 7.81 -4.15
C LEU A 183 8.04 7.80 -2.90
N ALA A 184 8.61 8.94 -2.52
CA ALA A 184 9.40 9.05 -1.30
C ALA A 184 8.59 8.78 -0.03
N LYS A 185 7.31 9.20 0.03
CA LYS A 185 6.43 8.90 1.17
C LYS A 185 6.05 7.42 1.23
N SER A 186 5.78 6.82 0.08
CA SER A 186 5.52 5.38 -0.05
C SER A 186 6.72 4.53 0.43
N GLU A 187 7.94 4.91 0.03
CA GLU A 187 9.17 4.28 0.53
C GLU A 187 9.37 4.50 2.05
N GLY A 188 8.99 5.67 2.55
CA GLY A 188 9.00 5.99 3.98
C GLY A 188 8.15 5.05 4.82
N ILE A 189 6.95 4.69 4.34
CA ILE A 189 6.05 3.71 5.00
C ILE A 189 6.74 2.35 5.14
N MET A 190 7.31 1.82 4.05
CA MET A 190 8.03 0.54 4.07
C MET A 190 9.24 0.60 5.02
N THR A 191 9.99 1.70 4.97
CA THR A 191 11.17 1.91 5.82
C THR A 191 10.80 1.95 7.30
N ALA A 192 9.74 2.67 7.66
CA ALA A 192 9.24 2.74 9.02
C ALA A 192 8.78 1.37 9.50
N MET A 193 8.02 0.63 8.68
CA MET A 193 7.55 -0.70 9.04
C MET A 193 8.70 -1.69 9.30
N LYS A 194 9.72 -1.71 8.44
CA LYS A 194 10.92 -2.55 8.66
C LYS A 194 11.65 -2.18 9.96
N LYS A 195 11.77 -0.90 10.28
CA LYS A 195 12.36 -0.46 11.55
C LYS A 195 11.55 -0.93 12.75
N ILE A 196 10.20 -0.87 12.69
CA ILE A 196 9.33 -1.40 13.75
C ILE A 196 9.65 -2.88 13.99
N VAL A 197 9.70 -3.70 12.93
CA VAL A 197 10.03 -5.13 13.00
C VAL A 197 11.39 -5.36 13.66
N GLN A 198 12.40 -4.61 13.24
CA GLN A 198 13.77 -4.72 13.75
C GLN A 198 13.88 -4.33 15.23
N VAL A 199 13.31 -3.19 15.63
CA VAL A 199 13.34 -2.70 17.01
C VAL A 199 12.54 -3.61 17.94
N ALA A 200 11.41 -4.14 17.46
CA ALA A 200 10.61 -5.12 18.19
C ALA A 200 11.29 -6.50 18.33
N GLY A 201 12.42 -6.73 17.64
CA GLY A 201 13.14 -8.01 17.66
C GLY A 201 12.36 -9.16 16.99
N LEU A 202 11.53 -8.83 16.01
CA LEU A 202 10.69 -9.78 15.29
C LEU A 202 11.41 -10.38 14.06
N ASP A 203 10.92 -11.52 13.58
CA ASP A 203 11.44 -12.16 12.38
C ASP A 203 10.98 -11.43 11.11
N GLU A 204 11.91 -10.74 10.44
CA GLU A 204 11.65 -9.97 9.22
C GLU A 204 11.18 -10.85 8.05
N GLU A 205 11.73 -12.06 7.90
CA GLU A 205 11.33 -12.97 6.82
C GLU A 205 9.91 -13.48 7.04
N LYS A 206 9.59 -13.88 8.28
CA LYS A 206 8.23 -14.30 8.65
C LYS A 206 7.23 -13.17 8.45
N PHE A 207 7.53 -11.96 8.92
CA PHE A 207 6.70 -10.78 8.71
C PHE A 207 6.42 -10.52 7.23
N MET A 208 7.45 -10.56 6.38
CA MET A 208 7.33 -10.32 4.94
C MET A 208 6.50 -11.41 4.24
N ASN A 209 6.75 -12.68 4.57
CA ASN A 209 5.99 -13.80 4.00
C ASN A 209 4.51 -13.74 4.37
N LEU A 210 4.20 -13.39 5.63
CA LEU A 210 2.83 -13.18 6.08
C LEU A 210 2.18 -12.00 5.36
N THR A 211 2.89 -10.89 5.18
CA THR A 211 2.37 -9.71 4.45
C THR A 211 1.98 -10.09 3.02
N ILE A 212 2.88 -10.75 2.29
CA ILE A 212 2.62 -11.20 0.92
C ILE A 212 1.43 -12.17 0.89
N TYR A 213 1.39 -13.12 1.83
CA TYR A 213 0.30 -14.07 1.93
C TYR A 213 -1.06 -13.37 2.09
N ILE A 214 -1.16 -12.40 2.99
CA ILE A 214 -2.39 -11.64 3.27
C ILE A 214 -2.83 -10.86 2.01
N ILE A 215 -1.90 -10.15 1.37
CA ILE A 215 -2.18 -9.41 0.12
C ILE A 215 -2.69 -10.36 -0.97
N ASP A 216 -2.10 -11.54 -1.10
CA ASP A 216 -2.45 -12.46 -2.18
C ASP A 216 -3.74 -13.25 -1.97
N HIS A 217 -4.13 -13.52 -0.74
CA HIS A 217 -5.18 -14.49 -0.42
C HIS A 217 -6.37 -13.90 0.33
N VAL A 218 -6.20 -12.79 1.06
CA VAL A 218 -7.24 -12.24 1.93
C VAL A 218 -7.74 -10.87 1.47
N ALA A 219 -6.91 -10.07 0.80
CA ALA A 219 -7.31 -8.76 0.26
C ALA A 219 -8.15 -8.82 -1.03
N LYS A 220 -8.45 -10.02 -1.58
CA LYS A 220 -9.09 -10.20 -2.90
C LYS A 220 -10.61 -10.42 -2.85
N GLU A 221 -11.27 -10.24 -1.70
CA GLU A 221 -12.73 -10.33 -1.52
C GLU A 221 -13.40 -8.98 -1.24
#